data_AF-A0A365ZHE2-F1
#
_entry.id   AF-A0A365ZHE2-F1
#
_cell.length_a   1.000
_cell.length_b   1.000
_cell.length_c   1.000
_cell.angle_alpha   90.00
_cell.angle_beta   90.00
_cell.angle_gamma   90.00
#
_symmetry.space_group_name_H-M   'P 1'
#
loop_
_entity.id
_entity.type
_entity.pdbx_description
1 polymer ?
#
loop_
_entity_poly.entity_id
_entity_poly.type
_entity_poly.pdbx_seq_one_letter_code
_entity_poly.pdbx_strand_id
1 'polypeptide(L)' 'MLAALRSGLTGCHALNVAAPDSASDVPTAEPFARYHPTTELGAGLGTFGSAVDSSTARELIGFTAEQGWRAAST' A
#
# COMPACT_ATOMS: atom_id res chain seq x y z
N MET A 1 12.90 -3.80 0.03
CA MET A 1 13.97 -2.84 -0.34
C MET A 1 15.05 -3.43 -1.24
N LEU A 2 15.41 -4.71 -1.11
CA LEU A 2 16.34 -5.39 -2.04
C LEU A 2 15.94 -5.25 -3.52
N ALA A 3 14.64 -5.27 -3.80
CA ALA A 3 14.05 -4.98 -5.11
C ALA A 3 14.56 -3.67 -5.75
N ALA A 4 14.61 -2.57 -5.00
CA ALA A 4 15.11 -1.30 -5.50
C ALA A 4 16.59 -1.36 -5.89
N LEU A 5 17.42 -2.01 -5.07
CA LEU A 5 18.86 -2.17 -5.33
C LEU A 5 19.15 -3.02 -6.58
N ARG A 6 18.24 -3.92 -6.96
CA ARG A 6 18.37 -4.79 -8.14
C ARG A 6 17.72 -4.21 -9.40
N SER A 7 16.97 -3.11 -9.28
CA SER A 7 16.20 -2.54 -10.39
C SER A 7 17.05 -1.85 -11.46
N GLY A 8 18.27 -1.44 -11.15
CA GLY A 8 19.10 -0.64 -12.04
C GLY A 8 18.62 0.80 -12.24
N LEU A 9 17.66 1.28 -11.42
CA LEU A 9 17.17 2.64 -11.48
C LEU A 9 18.28 3.66 -11.19
N THR A 10 18.30 4.74 -11.97
CA THR A 10 19.20 5.88 -11.79
C THR A 10 18.42 7.14 -11.43
N GLY A 11 19.06 8.09 -10.74
CA GLY A 11 18.43 9.34 -10.31
C GLY A 11 17.59 9.18 -9.04
N CYS A 12 16.69 10.13 -8.80
CA CYS A 12 15.86 10.18 -7.60
C CYS A 12 14.41 9.76 -7.91
N HIS A 13 13.90 8.76 -7.19
CA HIS A 13 12.54 8.26 -7.33
C HIS A 13 11.86 8.21 -5.96
N ALA A 14 10.65 8.73 -5.85
CA ALA A 14 9.82 8.62 -4.66
C ALA A 14 8.78 7.51 -4.87
N LEU A 15 8.74 6.53 -3.96
CA LEU A 15 7.90 5.35 -4.06
C LEU A 15 7.20 5.11 -2.72
N ASN A 16 5.89 4.84 -2.74
CA ASN A 16 5.22 4.30 -1.57
C ASN A 16 5.38 2.78 -1.54
N VAL A 17 5.83 2.27 -0.40
CA VAL A 17 5.99 0.83 -0.16
C VAL A 17 5.14 0.46 1.05
N ALA A 18 4.03 -0.21 0.81
CA ALA A 18 3.15 -0.71 1.85
C ALA A 18 2.64 -2.11 1.48
N ALA A 19 2.36 -2.94 2.49
CA ALA A 19 1.58 -4.14 2.24
C ALA A 19 0.13 -3.73 1.90
N PRO A 20 -0.59 -4.46 1.04
CA PRO A 20 -1.93 -4.07 0.62
C PRO A 20 -2.92 -3.87 1.77
N ASP A 21 -2.69 -4.50 2.92
CA ASP A 21 -3.59 -4.55 4.07
C ASP A 21 -3.05 -3.87 5.35
N SER A 22 -2.03 -3.01 5.25
CA SER A 22 -1.27 -2.50 6.42
C SER A 22 -1.72 -1.15 6.98
N ALA A 23 -3.02 -0.83 6.98
CA ALA A 23 -3.51 0.44 7.52
C ALA A 23 -4.05 0.33 8.95
N SER A 24 -4.98 -0.60 9.18
CA SER A 24 -5.74 -0.68 10.42
C SER A 24 -6.39 -2.06 10.55
N ASP A 25 -6.76 -2.42 11.77
CA ASP A 25 -7.59 -3.57 12.08
C ASP A 25 -9.08 -3.33 11.78
N VAL A 26 -9.52 -2.07 11.68
CA VAL A 26 -10.87 -1.70 11.23
C VAL A 26 -10.93 -1.46 9.72
N PRO A 27 -12.11 -1.61 9.07
CA PRO A 27 -12.27 -1.33 7.65
C PRO A 27 -11.83 0.09 7.30
N THR A 28 -11.04 0.25 6.23
CA THR A 28 -10.41 1.51 5.84
C THR A 28 -11.41 2.64 5.69
N ALA A 29 -12.63 2.37 5.22
CA ALA A 29 -13.66 3.41 5.08
C ALA A 29 -14.11 4.03 6.41
N GLU A 30 -14.04 3.31 7.54
CA GLU A 30 -14.57 3.77 8.83
C GLU A 30 -13.75 4.94 9.42
N PRO A 31 -12.41 4.89 9.53
CA PRO A 31 -11.62 6.04 9.98
C PRO A 31 -11.78 7.26 9.08
N PHE A 32 -11.84 7.07 7.74
CA PHE A 32 -12.03 8.19 6.82
C PHE A 32 -13.41 8.84 7.01
N ALA A 33 -14.49 8.05 7.09
CA ALA A 33 -15.82 8.59 7.37
C ALA A 33 -15.88 9.36 8.71
N ARG A 34 -15.14 8.90 9.73
CA ARG A 34 -15.17 9.49 11.07
C ARG A 34 -14.32 10.76 11.19
N TYR A 35 -13.11 10.76 10.65
CA TYR A 35 -12.12 11.80 10.90
C TYR A 35 -11.82 12.68 9.68
N HIS A 36 -12.09 12.18 8.47
CA HIS A 36 -11.83 12.86 7.20
C HIS A 36 -13.02 12.69 6.23
N PRO A 37 -14.24 13.14 6.60
CA PRO A 37 -15.48 12.79 5.91
C PRO A 37 -15.57 13.33 4.46
N THR A 38 -14.72 14.28 4.10
CA THR A 38 -14.65 14.85 2.74
C THR A 38 -13.60 14.17 1.86
N THR A 39 -12.85 13.21 2.39
CA THR A 39 -11.86 12.48 1.60
C THR A 39 -12.55 11.46 0.71
N GLU A 40 -12.30 11.58 -0.59
CA GLU A 40 -12.72 10.59 -1.56
C GLU A 40 -11.77 9.38 -1.52
N LEU A 41 -12.35 8.18 -1.40
CA LEU A 41 -11.59 6.94 -1.48
C LEU A 41 -11.53 6.46 -2.94
N GLY A 42 -10.32 6.25 -3.43
CA GLY A 42 -10.09 5.76 -4.79
C GLY A 42 -10.68 4.38 -5.03
N ALA A 43 -11.11 4.13 -6.27
CA ALA A 43 -11.56 2.81 -6.69
C ALA A 43 -10.43 1.78 -6.55
N GLY A 44 -10.77 0.57 -6.11
CA GLY A 44 -9.79 -0.51 -5.90
C GLY A 44 -9.12 -0.53 -4.53
N LEU A 45 -9.44 0.43 -3.64
CA LEU A 45 -9.05 0.34 -2.23
C LEU A 45 -9.85 -0.81 -1.57
N GLY A 46 -9.15 -1.89 -1.20
CA GLY A 46 -9.78 -3.02 -0.50
C GLY A 46 -10.36 -2.60 0.86
N THR A 47 -11.23 -3.46 1.42
CA THR A 47 -11.88 -3.20 2.72
C THR A 47 -10.90 -2.83 3.84
N PHE A 48 -9.69 -3.39 3.82
CA PHE A 48 -8.61 -3.10 4.77
C PHE A 48 -7.36 -2.51 4.08
N GLY A 49 -7.56 -1.79 2.98
CA GLY A 49 -6.49 -1.25 2.15
C GLY A 49 -5.54 -0.29 2.88
N SER A 50 -4.26 -0.29 2.48
CA SER A 50 -3.18 0.55 3.02
C SER A 50 -3.37 2.07 2.86
N ALA A 51 -4.36 2.51 2.09
CA ALA A 51 -4.66 3.91 1.75
C ALA A 51 -3.48 4.68 1.12
N VAL A 52 -2.46 3.99 0.63
CA VAL A 52 -1.34 4.54 -0.14
C VAL A 52 -1.16 3.77 -1.43
N ASP A 53 -0.86 4.48 -2.51
CA ASP A 53 -0.66 3.85 -3.82
C ASP A 53 0.78 3.34 -3.98
N SER A 54 0.92 2.00 -4.02
CA SER A 54 2.19 1.30 -4.26
C SER A 54 2.34 0.80 -5.71
N SER A 55 1.47 1.21 -6.64
CA SER A 55 1.52 0.84 -8.07
C SER A 55 2.91 1.10 -8.67
N THR A 56 3.45 2.30 -8.51
CA THR A 56 4.77 2.69 -9.00
C THR A 56 5.90 1.81 -8.46
N ALA A 57 5.81 1.36 -7.20
CA ALA A 57 6.80 0.45 -6.64
C ALA A 57 6.71 -0.95 -7.26
N ARG A 58 5.49 -1.43 -7.56
CA ARG A 58 5.30 -2.71 -8.26
C ARG A 58 5.86 -2.63 -9.68
N GLU A 59 5.60 -1.53 -10.37
CA GLU A 59 5.97 -1.35 -11.78
C GLU A 59 7.47 -1.10 -11.97
N LEU A 60 8.07 -0.20 -11.18
CA LEU A 60 9.46 0.21 -11.40
C LEU A 60 10.49 -0.72 -10.77
N ILE A 61 10.17 -1.35 -9.63
CA ILE A 61 11.13 -2.17 -8.89
C ILE A 61 10.63 -3.60 -8.66
N GLY A 62 9.46 -3.98 -9.16
CA GLY A 62 8.92 -5.32 -8.95
C GLY A 62 8.54 -5.59 -7.50
N PHE A 63 8.21 -4.56 -6.72
CA PHE A 63 7.85 -4.73 -5.31
C PHE A 63 6.62 -5.66 -5.18
N THR A 64 6.73 -6.64 -4.29
CA THR A 64 5.61 -7.47 -3.82
C THR A 64 5.73 -7.57 -2.31
N ALA A 65 4.63 -7.37 -1.59
CA ALA A 65 4.60 -7.55 -0.15
C ALA A 65 4.59 -9.05 0.16
N GLU A 66 5.61 -9.53 0.87
CA GLU A 66 5.69 -10.93 1.31
C GLU A 66 4.90 -11.18 2.60
N GLN A 67 4.63 -10.12 3.36
CA GLN A 67 3.93 -10.17 4.64
C GLN A 67 2.75 -9.20 4.60
N GLY A 68 1.59 -9.66 5.06
CA GLY A 68 0.39 -8.87 5.29
C GLY A 68 -0.18 -9.19 6.66
N TRP A 69 -0.91 -8.25 7.26
CA TRP A 69 -1.49 -8.44 8.60
C TRP A 69 -2.53 -9.55 8.63
N ARG A 70 -3.20 -9.81 7.49
CA ARG A 70 -4.23 -10.83 7.34
C ARG A 70 -3.74 -12.11 6.67
N ALA A 71 -2.46 -12.16 6.28
CA ALA A 71 -1.83 -13.36 5.71
C ALA A 71 -1.36 -14.37 6.78
N ALA A 72 -1.49 -14.05 8.08
CA ALA A 72 -1.30 -15.01 9.17
C ALA A 72 -2.65 -15.65 9.54
N SER A 73 -3.14 -16.56 8.70
CA SER A 73 -4.15 -17.56 9.06
C SER A 73 -3.84 -18.85 8.31
N THR A 74 -2.81 -19.54 8.76
CA THR A 74 -2.62 -20.98 8.53
C THR A 74 -1.98 -21.57 9.77
#